data_AF-A0A2U0AJ99-F1
#
_entry.id   AF-A0A2U0AJ99-F1
#
_cell.length_a   1.000
_cell.length_b   1.000
_cell.length_c   1.000
_cell.angle_alpha   90.00
_cell.angle_beta   90.00
_cell.angle_gamma   90.00
#
_symmetry.space_group_name_H-M   'P 1'
#
loop_
_entity.id
_entity.type
_entity.pdbx_description
1 polymer ?
#
loop_
_entity_poly.entity_id
_entity_poly.type
_entity_poly.pdbx_seq_one_letter_code
_entity_poly.pdbx_strand_id
1 'polypeptide(L)' 'MNHLYTDQRVVSDRTVDTHVKNLRKKLNAVTPDEEVIRSIYGVGYKLELPL' A
#
# COMPACT_ATOMS: atom_id res chain seq x y z
N MET A 1 0.63 -11.84 8.33
CA MET A 1 0.34 -11.41 6.95
C MET A 1 -0.89 -12.16 6.43
N ASN A 2 -2.10 -11.93 6.98
CA ASN A 2 -3.32 -12.69 6.60
C ASN A 2 -4.63 -11.89 6.81
N HIS A 3 -4.59 -10.55 6.74
CA HIS A 3 -5.77 -9.71 7.07
C HIS A 3 -6.12 -8.65 6.02
N LEU A 4 -5.49 -8.66 4.83
CA LEU A 4 -5.81 -7.67 3.79
C LEU A 4 -7.20 -7.91 3.15
N TYR A 5 -7.72 -9.14 3.21
CA TYR A 5 -9.03 -9.48 2.69
C TYR A 5 -9.76 -10.39 3.68
N THR A 6 -10.87 -9.90 4.24
CA THR A 6 -11.77 -10.65 5.14
C THR A 6 -12.42 -11.86 4.46
N ASP A 7 -12.34 -11.92 3.13
CA ASP A 7 -13.11 -12.82 2.26
C ASP A 7 -12.23 -13.87 1.56
N GLN A 8 -11.02 -14.15 2.07
CA GLN A 8 -10.14 -15.23 1.58
C GLN A 8 -9.89 -15.26 0.05
N ARG A 9 -10.13 -14.16 -0.67
CA ARG A 9 -9.81 -14.09 -2.09
C ARG A 9 -8.31 -14.24 -2.24
N VAL A 10 -7.90 -15.24 -3.02
CA VAL A 10 -6.52 -15.42 -3.47
C VAL A 10 -6.22 -14.26 -4.42
N VAL A 11 -5.83 -13.12 -3.85
CA VAL A 11 -5.38 -11.96 -4.59
C VAL A 11 -3.88 -12.12 -4.78
N SER A 12 -3.43 -12.12 -6.03
CA SER A 12 -1.99 -12.14 -6.32
C SER A 12 -1.32 -10.89 -5.75
N ASP A 13 -0.10 -11.04 -5.24
CA ASP A 13 0.76 -9.92 -4.84
C ASP A 13 0.82 -8.82 -5.93
N ARG A 14 0.71 -9.23 -7.20
CA ARG A 14 0.68 -8.31 -8.36
C ARG A 14 -0.53 -7.37 -8.37
N THR A 15 -1.67 -7.82 -7.86
CA THR A 15 -2.89 -7.01 -7.73
C THR A 15 -2.75 -6.03 -6.57
N VAL A 16 -2.18 -6.46 -5.44
CA VAL A 16 -1.88 -5.59 -4.29
C VAL A 16 -0.97 -4.44 -4.70
N ASP A 17 0.10 -4.72 -5.46
CA ASP A 17 1.01 -3.70 -5.99
C ASP A 17 0.29 -2.63 -6.81
N THR A 18 -0.70 -3.03 -7.62
CA THR A 18 -1.47 -2.10 -8.45
C THR A 18 -2.31 -1.17 -7.58
N HIS A 19 -2.95 -1.70 -6.54
CA HIS A 19 -3.70 -0.88 -5.59
C HIS A 19 -2.78 0.08 -4.83
N VAL A 20 -1.63 -0.38 -4.35
CA VAL A 20 -0.66 0.48 -3.65
C VAL A 20 -0.12 1.58 -4.56
N LYS A 21 0.19 1.27 -5.83
CA LYS A 21 0.60 2.27 -6.82
C LYS A 21 -0.47 3.34 -7.03
N ASN A 22 -1.74 2.94 -7.12
CA ASN A 22 -2.84 3.87 -7.29
C ASN A 22 -3.08 4.73 -6.04
N LEU A 23 -2.94 4.16 -4.84
CA LEU A 23 -3.02 4.90 -3.59
C LEU A 23 -1.91 5.95 -3.47
N ARG A 24 -0.66 5.57 -3.72
CA ARG A 24 0.48 6.51 -3.74
C ARG A 24 0.25 7.69 -4.67
N LYS A 25 -0.27 7.46 -5.88
CA LYS A 25 -0.61 8.54 -6.82
C LYS A 25 -1.65 9.52 -6.24
N LYS A 26 -2.69 8.99 -5.58
CA LYS A 26 -3.73 9.83 -4.97
C LYS A 26 -3.21 10.62 -3.78
N LEU A 27 -2.38 9.99 -2.95
CA LEU A 27 -1.77 10.63 -1.79
C LEU A 27 -0.79 11.72 -2.22
N ASN A 28 0.11 11.43 -3.15
CA ASN A 28 1.05 12.42 -3.68
C ASN A 28 0.36 13.62 -4.35
N ALA A 29 -0.87 13.46 -4.84
CA ALA A 29 -1.64 14.59 -5.38
C ALA A 29 -2.15 15.55 -4.29
N VAL A 30 -2.29 15.08 -3.05
CA VAL A 30 -2.77 15.87 -1.90
C VAL A 30 -1.59 16.30 -1.02
N THR A 31 -0.59 15.43 -0.85
CA THR A 31 0.59 15.60 0.02
C THR A 31 1.86 15.18 -0.75
N PRO A 32 2.33 16.00 -1.71
CA PRO A 32 3.45 15.63 -2.58
C PRO A 32 4.79 15.43 -1.85
N ASP A 33 4.96 16.07 -0.69
CA ASP A 33 6.20 16.04 0.09
C ASP A 33 6.21 14.90 1.14
N GLU A 34 5.16 14.09 1.21
CA GLU A 34 5.02 13.03 2.23
C GLU A 34 4.95 11.64 1.60
N GLU A 35 5.92 10.78 1.92
CA GLU A 35 5.88 9.37 1.54
C GLU A 35 5.13 8.53 2.61
N VAL A 36 3.80 8.49 2.49
CA VAL A 36 2.93 7.86 3.50
C VAL A 36 2.91 6.32 3.42
N ILE A 37 3.22 5.72 2.26
CA ILE A 37 3.21 4.26 2.07
C ILE A 37 4.60 3.77 1.69
N ARG A 38 5.26 3.03 2.60
CA ARG A 38 6.61 2.49 2.43
C ARG A 38 6.60 1.03 2.01
N SER A 39 7.50 0.68 1.08
CA SER A 39 7.74 -0.72 0.70
C SER A 39 8.77 -1.37 1.63
N ILE A 40 8.43 -2.53 2.19
CA ILE A 40 9.35 -3.37 2.97
C ILE A 40 9.61 -4.64 2.15
N TYR A 41 10.80 -4.73 1.56
CA TYR A 41 11.18 -5.85 0.70
C TYR A 41 11.07 -7.19 1.43
N GLY A 42 10.46 -8.18 0.76
CA GLY A 42 10.22 -9.52 1.32
C GLY A 42 9.11 -9.59 2.36
N VAL A 43 8.45 -8.47 2.67
CA VAL A 43 7.41 -8.37 3.70
C VAL A 43 6.12 -7.83 3.11
N GLY A 44 6.13 -6.61 2.56
CA GLY A 44 4.93 -5.97 2.01
C GLY A 44 4.98 -4.45 2.11
N TYR A 45 3.89 -3.83 2.54
CA TYR A 45 3.73 -2.38 2.60
C TYR A 45 3.37 -1.93 4.02
N LYS A 46 3.87 -0.76 4.43
CA LYS A 46 3.56 -0.11 5.70
C LYS A 46 3.01 1.29 5.46
N LEU A 47 1.92 1.64 6.14
CA LEU A 47 1.41 2.99 6.23
C LEU A 47 2.11 3.72 7.39
N GLU A 48 2.71 4.86 7.13
CA GLU A 48 3.38 5.70 8.11
C GLU A 48 2.91 7.14 7.91
N LEU A 49 2.05 7.61 8.81
CA LEU A 49 1.54 8.99 8.78
C LEU A 49 2.54 9.87 9.54
N PRO A 50 2.90 11.05 9.00
CA PRO A 50 3.61 12.04 9.79
C PRO A 50 2.75 12.48 10.97
N LEU A 51 3.40 12.67 12.12
CA LEU A 51 2.77 13.16 13.36
C LEU A 51 2.56 14.68 13.30
#